data_AF-A0A3G9G7J4-F1
#
_entry.id   AF-A0A3G9G7J4-F1
#
_cell.length_a   1.000
_cell.length_b   1.000
_cell.length_c   1.000
_cell.angle_alpha   90.00
_cell.angle_beta   90.00
_cell.angle_gamma   90.00
#
_symmetry.space_group_name_H-M   'P 1'
#
loop_
_entity.id
_entity.type
_entity.pdbx_description
1 polymer ?
#
loop_
_entity_poly.entity_id
_entity_poly.type
_entity_poly.pdbx_seq_one_letter_code
_entity_poly.pdbx_strand_id
1 'polypeptide(L)' 'MYPTIGDGDVLLIDRSQNTPTMGDQIWAITQYGLGMIKRLRPAAEGYKDNPNVPPDTAADGSMHIIGCVIAVVGRV' A
#
# COMPACT_ATOMS: atom_id res chain seq x y z
N MET A 1 -5.44 1.14 7.24
CA MET A 1 -6.02 1.77 6.02
C MET A 1 -7.54 1.73 6.15
N TYR A 2 -8.10 2.36 7.18
CA TYR A 2 -9.54 2.30 7.42
C TYR A 2 -10.31 3.01 6.29
N PRO A 3 -11.41 2.45 5.77
CA PRO A 3 -12.15 1.28 6.27
C PRO A 3 -11.69 -0.08 5.72
N THR A 4 -10.80 -0.14 4.73
CA THR A 4 -10.44 -1.41 4.07
C THR A 4 -9.59 -2.35 4.92
N ILE A 5 -8.67 -1.80 5.71
CA ILE A 5 -7.83 -2.55 6.66
C ILE A 5 -7.87 -1.84 8.01
N GLY A 6 -8.39 -2.52 9.01
CA GLY A 6 -8.49 -2.09 10.40
C GLY A 6 -7.18 -2.27 11.17
N ASP A 7 -7.20 -1.79 12.41
CA ASP A 7 -6.12 -2.08 13.36
C ASP A 7 -6.20 -3.55 13.82
N GLY A 8 -5.06 -4.21 13.92
CA GLY A 8 -4.97 -5.62 14.31
C GLY A 8 -5.27 -6.66 13.22
N ASP A 9 -5.65 -6.24 12.01
CA ASP A 9 -5.82 -7.14 10.86
C ASP A 9 -4.48 -7.78 10.48
N VAL A 10 -4.54 -9.05 10.08
CA VAL A 10 -3.39 -9.79 9.54
C VAL A 10 -3.42 -9.74 8.01
N LEU A 11 -2.28 -9.44 7.39
CA LEU A 11 -2.17 -9.29 5.94
C LEU A 11 -1.33 -10.42 5.34
N LEU A 12 -1.81 -10.99 4.23
CA LEU A 12 -1.03 -11.89 3.39
C LEU A 12 -0.40 -11.11 2.24
N ILE A 13 0.94 -11.18 2.13
CA ILE A 13 1.73 -10.42 1.15
C ILE A 13 2.40 -11.39 0.18
N ASP A 14 2.10 -11.26 -1.12
CA ASP A 14 2.80 -11.93 -2.20
C ASP A 14 4.06 -11.14 -2.60
N ARG A 15 5.22 -11.70 -2.29
CA ARG A 15 6.54 -11.11 -2.57
C ARG A 15 7.04 -11.34 -4.01
N SER A 16 6.36 -12.19 -4.79
CA SER A 16 6.70 -12.37 -6.20
C SER A 16 6.24 -11.18 -7.05
N GLN A 17 5.24 -10.43 -6.58
CA GLN A 17 4.76 -9.21 -7.19
C GLN A 17 5.57 -8.02 -6.66
N ASN A 18 6.42 -7.43 -7.50
CA ASN A 18 7.31 -6.33 -7.12
C ASN A 18 7.05 -5.04 -7.90
N THR A 19 6.09 -5.06 -8.83
CA THR A 19 5.78 -3.93 -9.72
C THR A 19 4.27 -3.75 -9.80
N PRO A 20 3.71 -2.55 -9.54
CA PRO A 20 2.29 -2.30 -9.68
C PRO A 20 1.92 -2.22 -11.16
N THR A 21 1.25 -3.25 -11.65
CA THR A 21 0.82 -3.35 -13.06
C THR A 21 -0.63 -2.90 -13.25
N MET A 22 -1.42 -2.91 -12.18
CA MET A 22 -2.82 -2.49 -12.16
C MET A 22 -3.04 -1.44 -11.08
N GLY A 23 -3.97 -0.51 -11.36
CA GLY A 23 -4.43 0.43 -10.37
C GLY A 23 -5.23 -0.25 -9.26
N ASP A 24 -5.26 0.41 -8.10
CA ASP A 24 -6.16 0.14 -6.98
C ASP A 24 -5.83 -1.10 -6.13
N GLN A 25 -4.66 -1.70 -6.34
CA GLN A 25 -4.11 -2.75 -5.48
C GLN A 25 -3.45 -2.17 -4.23
N ILE A 26 -3.44 -2.95 -3.16
CA ILE A 26 -2.82 -2.59 -1.87
C ILE A 26 -1.44 -3.24 -1.80
N TRP A 27 -0.44 -2.49 -1.37
CA TRP A 27 0.96 -2.89 -1.38
C TRP A 27 1.60 -2.66 -0.01
N ALA A 28 2.51 -3.57 0.33
CA ALA A 28 3.47 -3.36 1.39
C ALA A 28 4.71 -2.69 0.80
N ILE A 29 5.12 -1.57 1.40
CA ILE A 29 6.26 -0.78 0.96
C ILE A 29 7.14 -0.40 2.16
N THR A 30 8.37 -0.02 1.87
CA THR A 30 9.15 0.83 2.77
C THR A 30 9.30 2.21 2.18
N GLN A 31 9.16 3.26 2.99
CA GLN A 31 9.43 4.63 2.58
C GLN A 31 10.14 5.35 3.73
N TYR A 32 11.26 6.01 3.44
CA TYR A 32 12.12 6.65 4.45
C TYR A 32 12.49 5.74 5.64
N GLY A 33 12.73 4.45 5.38
CA GLY A 33 13.07 3.47 6.41
C GLY A 33 11.89 2.93 7.24
N LEU A 34 10.65 3.36 6.96
CA LEU A 34 9.44 2.91 7.65
C LEU A 34 8.62 1.97 6.78
N GLY A 35 8.12 0.88 7.39
CA GLY A 35 7.17 -0.03 6.75
C GLY A 35 5.78 0.58 6.69
N MET A 36 5.13 0.53 5.53
CA MET A 36 3.79 1.08 5.32
C MET A 36 2.95 0.15 4.45
N ILE A 37 1.62 0.23 4.63
CA ILE A 37 0.64 -0.37 3.73
C ILE A 37 -0.08 0.77 3.02
N LYS A 38 0.00 0.82 1.69
CA LYS A 38 -0.63 1.86 0.87
C LYS A 38 -1.35 1.24 -0.32
N ARG A 39 -2.44 1.86 -0.76
CA ARG A 39 -3.03 1.57 -2.08
C ARG A 39 -2.23 2.32 -3.12
N LEU A 40 -1.60 1.59 -4.04
CA LEU A 40 -0.80 2.19 -5.11
C LEU A 40 -1.59 2.20 -6.41
N ARG A 41 -1.37 3.23 -7.21
CA ARG A 41 -1.80 3.28 -8.60
C ARG A 41 -0.64 3.77 -9.44
N PRO A 42 -0.40 3.18 -10.62
CA PRO A 42 0.43 3.82 -11.63
C PRO A 42 -0.33 5.05 -12.13
N ALA A 43 -0.07 6.21 -11.53
CA ALA A 43 -0.63 7.49 -11.92
C ALA A 43 0.47 8.54 -11.91
N ALA A 44 0.42 9.48 -12.87
CA ALA A 44 1.32 10.62 -12.90
C ALA A 44 1.15 11.52 -11.65
N GLU A 45 -0.02 11.50 -11.00
CA GLU A 45 -0.32 12.26 -9.78
C GLU A 45 -1.09 11.41 -8.74
N GLY A 46 -0.80 11.61 -7.45
CA GLY A 46 -1.11 10.70 -6.34
C GLY A 46 -2.61 10.46 -6.04
N TYR A 47 -2.92 9.33 -5.39
CA TYR A 47 -4.26 8.95 -4.95
C TYR A 47 -4.39 8.90 -3.41
N LYS A 48 -5.60 9.15 -2.90
CA LYS A 48 -5.93 9.24 -1.49
C LYS A 48 -6.98 8.19 -1.09
N ASP A 49 -6.57 7.12 -0.41
CA ASP A 49 -7.48 6.03 0.03
C ASP A 49 -8.26 6.42 1.30
N ASN A 50 -7.62 7.16 2.22
CA ASN A 50 -8.28 7.75 3.39
C ASN A 50 -8.41 9.26 3.19
N PRO A 51 -9.63 9.83 3.12
CA PRO A 51 -9.84 11.25 2.88
C PRO A 51 -9.27 12.17 3.98
N ASN A 52 -8.85 11.63 5.12
CA ASN A 52 -8.19 12.38 6.19
C ASN A 52 -6.65 12.41 6.09
N VAL A 53 -6.04 11.64 5.17
CA VAL A 53 -4.57 11.49 5.07
C VAL A 53 -4.07 11.98 3.72
N PRO A 54 -3.26 13.05 3.62
CA PRO A 54 -2.78 13.60 2.35
C PRO A 54 -2.17 12.54 1.41
N PRO A 55 -2.39 12.62 0.08
CA PRO A 55 -1.70 11.76 -0.88
C PRO A 55 -0.20 12.08 -0.88
N ASP A 56 0.61 11.04 -1.10
CA ASP A 56 2.07 11.11 -1.05
C ASP A 56 2.64 10.64 -2.39
N THR A 57 3.64 11.34 -2.91
CA THR A 57 4.28 11.07 -4.20
C THR A 57 5.71 10.59 -3.98
N ALA A 58 5.97 9.32 -4.31
CA ALA A 58 7.29 8.72 -4.15
C ALA A 58 8.19 8.91 -5.40
N ALA A 59 8.29 10.15 -5.89
CA ALA A 59 9.05 10.47 -7.11
C ALA A 59 10.57 10.53 -6.89
N ASP A 60 11.03 10.57 -5.64
CA ASP A 60 12.44 10.71 -5.25
C ASP A 60 13.19 9.38 -5.10
N GLY A 61 12.53 8.26 -5.39
CA GLY A 61 13.11 6.92 -5.22
C GLY A 61 13.18 6.44 -3.77
N SER A 62 12.61 7.17 -2.81
CA SER A 62 12.59 6.80 -1.38
C SER A 62 11.67 5.61 -1.06
N MET A 63 10.84 5.18 -2.02
CA MET A 63 9.89 4.09 -1.86
C MET A 63 10.40 2.79 -2.49
N HIS A 64 10.38 1.72 -1.71
CA HIS A 64 10.66 0.37 -2.19
C HIS A 64 9.45 -0.54 -1.95
N ILE A 65 9.14 -1.36 -2.96
CA ILE A 65 8.05 -2.34 -2.88
C ILE A 65 8.55 -3.62 -2.21
N ILE A 66 7.80 -4.08 -1.23
CA ILE A 66 8.02 -5.37 -0.56
C ILE A 66 7.20 -6.48 -1.23
N GLY A 67 5.93 -6.18 -1.55
CA GLY A 67 5.00 -7.13 -2.16
C GLY A 67 3.56 -6.61 -2.24
N CYS A 68 2.71 -7.34 -2.97
CA CYS A 68 1.28 -7.03 -3.10
C CYS A 68 0.48 -7.70 -1.97
N VAL A 69 -0.45 -6.97 -1.35
CA VAL A 69 -1.38 -7.53 -0.36
C VAL A 69 -2.48 -8.28 -1.11
N ILE A 70 -2.56 -9.58 -0.90
CA ILE A 70 -3.50 -10.47 -1.60
C ILE A 70 -4.65 -10.96 -0.71
N ALA A 71 -4.54 -10.79 0.61
CA ALA A 71 -5.63 -11.07 1.54
C ALA A 71 -5.52 -10.22 2.81
N VAL A 72 -6.69 -9.92 3.40
CA VAL A 72 -6.87 -9.29 4.70
C VAL A 72 -7.64 -10.27 5.58
N VAL A 73 -7.11 -10.58 6.76
CA VAL A 73 -7.72 -11.48 7.73
C VAL A 73 -8.02 -10.68 8.99
N GLY A 74 -9.29 -10.34 9.17
CA GLY A 74 -9.78 -9.64 10.35
C GLY A 74 -10.17 -10.58 11.48
N ARG A 75 -10.20 -10.04 12.70
CA ARG A 75 -10.72 -10.74 13.87
C ARG A 75 -12.25 -10.63 13.88
N VAL A 76 -12.94 -11.75 14.12
CA VAL A 76 -14.41 -11.80 14.32
C VAL A 76 -14.75 -11.44 15.76
#